data_AF-A0A957CD81-F1
#
_entry.id   AF-A0A957CD81-F1
#
_cell.length_a   1.000
_cell.length_b   1.000
_cell.length_c   1.000
_cell.angle_alpha   90.00
_cell.angle_beta   90.00
_cell.angle_gamma   90.00
#
_symmetry.space_group_name_H-M   'P 1'
#
loop_
_entity.id
_entity.type
_entity.pdbx_description
1 polymer ?
#
loop_
_entity_poly.entity_id
_entity_poly.type
_entity_poly.pdbx_seq_one_letter_code
_entity_poly.pdbx_strand_id
1 'polypeptide(L)'
;GFHTEYSGMVFGLFMAAEYMGIMFMCFLFSTAYLGGYRFFGLEEIVLANGFQLGRLLGLFISIFKGALIFFVFMWLRATLPRLRIDQLLNFNWKFMVPLTLVILLTVALLDRLVMDFIPGITEGSWLRAAIHLASNLIIGFAGLEVLRRAAQRQRKMHNITSPVLAVAENEGQPIRVEFEEEMTPVHDHHEPVPAH
;
A
#
# COMPACT_ATOMS: atom_id res chain seq x y z
N GLY A 1 1.95 -2.10 -26.99
CA GLY A 1 2.32 -1.51 -25.69
C GLY A 1 3.74 -1.02 -25.80
N PHE A 2 4.17 0.05 -25.10
CA PHE A 2 5.39 0.79 -25.47
C PHE A 2 6.66 -0.09 -25.70
N HIS A 3 6.79 -1.23 -25.03
CA HIS A 3 7.88 -2.20 -25.23
C HIS A 3 7.95 -2.85 -26.63
N THR A 4 6.89 -2.83 -27.45
CA THR A 4 6.86 -3.54 -28.74
C THR A 4 7.48 -2.76 -29.90
N GLU A 5 7.83 -1.49 -29.68
CA GLU A 5 8.38 -0.60 -30.73
C GLU A 5 9.92 -0.56 -30.73
N TYR A 6 10.57 -1.17 -29.74
CA TYR A 6 12.02 -1.12 -29.58
C TYR A 6 12.73 -2.32 -30.22
N SER A 7 13.81 -2.04 -30.94
CA SER A 7 14.80 -3.05 -31.36
C SER A 7 15.44 -3.74 -30.14
N GLY A 8 15.86 -5.00 -30.28
CA GLY A 8 16.34 -5.85 -29.19
C GLY A 8 17.48 -5.24 -28.34
N MET A 9 18.40 -4.47 -28.94
CA MET A 9 19.46 -3.78 -28.20
C MET A 9 18.92 -2.65 -27.31
N VAL A 10 17.99 -1.84 -27.83
CA VAL A 10 17.38 -0.73 -27.07
C VAL A 10 16.45 -1.28 -25.99
N PHE A 11 15.72 -2.36 -26.28
CA PHE A 11 14.95 -3.08 -25.28
C PHE A 11 15.85 -3.60 -24.14
N GLY A 12 17.00 -4.19 -24.48
CA GLY A 12 17.97 -4.66 -23.49
C GLY A 12 18.48 -3.54 -22.58
N LEU A 13 18.83 -2.38 -23.15
CA LEU A 13 19.27 -1.21 -22.39
C LEU A 13 18.15 -0.64 -21.50
N PHE A 14 16.91 -0.60 -22.01
CA PHE A 14 15.75 -0.15 -21.23
C PHE A 14 15.51 -1.05 -20.02
N MET A 15 15.50 -2.38 -20.22
CA MET A 15 15.35 -3.33 -19.13
C MET A 15 16.50 -3.25 -18.12
N ALA A 16 17.74 -3.12 -18.58
CA ALA A 16 18.90 -2.94 -17.71
C ALA A 16 18.77 -1.65 -16.87
N ALA A 17 18.35 -0.55 -17.48
CA ALA A 17 18.13 0.73 -16.78
C ALA A 17 17.03 0.62 -15.72
N GLU A 18 15.92 -0.04 -16.02
CA GLU A 18 14.83 -0.28 -15.06
C GLU A 18 15.32 -1.05 -13.83
N TYR A 19 16.06 -2.15 -14.05
CA TYR A 19 16.60 -2.96 -12.95
C TYR A 19 17.71 -2.24 -12.16
N MET A 20 18.55 -1.44 -12.83
CA MET A 20 19.54 -0.59 -12.15
C MET A 20 18.86 0.46 -11.27
N GLY A 21 17.75 1.06 -11.74
CA GLY A 21 16.97 2.02 -10.95
C GLY A 21 16.40 1.40 -9.68
N ILE A 22 15.84 0.20 -9.78
CA ILE A 22 15.33 -0.56 -8.61
C ILE A 22 16.48 -0.86 -7.64
N MET A 23 17.61 -1.34 -8.15
CA MET A 23 18.78 -1.64 -7.33
C MET A 23 19.29 -0.40 -6.60
N PHE A 24 19.41 0.73 -7.30
CA PHE A 24 19.82 2.01 -6.72
C PHE A 24 18.87 2.46 -5.59
N MET A 25 17.55 2.35 -5.79
CA MET A 25 16.57 2.68 -4.75
C MET A 25 16.70 1.77 -3.52
N CYS A 26 17.00 0.48 -3.70
CA CYS A 26 17.25 -0.44 -2.59
C CYS A 26 18.51 -0.05 -1.79
N PHE A 27 19.57 0.40 -2.46
CA PHE A 27 20.78 0.90 -1.83
C PHE A 27 20.56 2.23 -1.09
N LEU A 28 19.79 3.15 -1.68
CA LEU A 28 19.37 4.38 -1.01
C LEU A 28 18.56 4.09 0.25
N PHE A 29 17.61 3.17 0.17
CA PHE A 29 16.80 2.74 1.31
C PHE A 29 17.66 2.13 2.42
N SER A 30 18.58 1.21 2.06
CA SER A 30 19.54 0.61 2.98
C SER A 30 20.42 1.67 3.68
N THR A 31 20.83 2.71 2.96
CA THR A 31 21.66 3.77 3.53
C THR A 31 20.86 4.69 4.45
N ALA A 32 19.68 5.13 4.01
CA ALA A 32 18.85 6.08 4.74
C ALA A 32 18.21 5.46 6.00
N TYR A 33 17.74 4.22 5.93
CA TYR A 33 16.95 3.60 7.00
C TYR A 33 17.71 2.52 7.78
N LEU A 34 18.59 1.74 7.13
CA LEU A 34 19.34 0.66 7.79
C LEU A 34 20.75 1.11 8.22
N GLY A 35 21.08 2.40 8.10
CA GLY A 35 22.35 2.96 8.55
C GLY A 35 23.56 2.57 7.69
N GLY A 36 23.36 2.08 6.47
CA GLY A 36 24.42 1.79 5.49
C GLY A 36 25.51 0.87 6.07
N TYR A 37 26.72 1.41 6.25
CA TYR A 37 27.90 0.68 6.73
C TYR A 37 27.86 0.35 8.23
N ARG A 38 26.99 0.99 9.01
CA ARG A 38 26.93 0.79 10.47
C ARG A 38 26.26 -0.53 10.79
N PHE A 39 26.89 -1.35 11.62
CA PHE A 39 26.32 -2.60 12.10
C PHE A 39 26.64 -2.76 13.58
N PHE A 40 25.61 -2.99 14.39
CA PHE A 40 25.59 -3.25 15.84
C PHE A 40 26.97 -3.45 16.51
N GLY A 41 27.70 -2.36 16.83
CA GLY A 41 29.02 -2.40 17.50
C GLY A 41 30.23 -2.79 16.65
N LEU A 42 30.03 -3.30 15.43
CA LEU A 42 31.09 -3.59 14.46
C LEU A 42 31.74 -2.32 13.88
N GLU A 43 31.16 -1.14 14.13
CA GLU A 43 31.76 0.15 13.78
C GLU A 43 33.10 0.39 14.50
N GLU A 44 33.22 -0.05 15.77
CA GLU A 44 34.49 0.04 16.51
C GLU A 44 35.55 -0.90 15.94
N ILE A 45 35.16 -2.09 15.49
CA ILE A 45 36.05 -3.08 14.85
C ILE A 45 36.46 -2.61 13.44
N VAL A 46 35.56 -1.93 12.73
CA VAL A 46 35.82 -1.29 11.44
C VAL A 46 36.74 -0.08 11.58
N LEU A 47 36.63 0.69 12.65
CA LEU A 47 37.54 1.80 12.94
C LEU A 47 38.88 1.35 13.54
N ALA A 48 38.89 0.28 14.33
CA ALA A 48 40.06 -0.21 15.06
C ALA A 48 40.98 -1.11 14.21
N ASN A 49 40.41 -1.94 13.31
CA ASN A 49 41.22 -2.70 12.35
C ASN A 49 41.60 -1.76 11.20
N GLY A 50 42.88 -1.71 10.86
CA GLY A 50 43.48 -0.73 9.95
C GLY A 50 42.67 -0.38 8.69
N PHE A 51 42.92 0.82 8.17
CA PHE A 51 42.13 1.56 7.17
C PHE A 51 41.56 0.76 5.99
N GLN A 52 42.22 -0.32 5.56
CA GLN A 52 41.78 -1.14 4.41
C GLN A 52 40.71 -2.18 4.77
N LEU A 53 40.87 -2.90 5.88
CA LEU A 53 39.99 -4.03 6.22
C LEU A 53 38.62 -3.56 6.71
N GLY A 54 38.61 -2.50 7.52
CA GLY A 54 37.37 -1.87 7.99
C GLY A 54 36.51 -1.31 6.86
N ARG A 55 37.12 -0.63 5.88
CA ARG A 55 36.41 -0.08 4.72
C ARG A 55 35.82 -1.17 3.82
N LEU A 56 36.57 -2.24 3.59
CA LEU A 56 36.09 -3.39 2.82
C LEU A 56 34.88 -4.05 3.50
N LEU A 57 34.95 -4.22 4.83
CA LEU A 57 33.86 -4.80 5.61
C LEU A 57 32.62 -3.90 5.61
N GLY A 58 32.78 -2.59 5.80
CA GLY A 58 31.68 -1.62 5.74
C GLY A 58 31.00 -1.57 4.36
N LEU A 59 31.77 -1.69 3.28
CA LEU A 59 31.25 -1.83 1.92
C LEU A 59 30.45 -3.13 1.78
N PHE A 60 31.00 -4.26 2.24
CA PHE A 60 30.33 -5.55 2.17
C PHE A 60 29.00 -5.56 2.95
N ILE A 61 28.96 -4.96 4.14
CA ILE A 61 27.73 -4.82 4.95
C ILE A 61 26.69 -3.99 4.19
N SER A 62 27.12 -2.88 3.59
CA SER A 62 26.20 -2.01 2.83
C SER A 62 25.62 -2.72 1.60
N ILE A 63 26.46 -3.48 0.88
CA ILE A 63 26.05 -4.34 -0.24
C ILE A 63 25.11 -5.43 0.22
N PHE A 64 25.43 -6.12 1.31
CA PHE A 64 24.59 -7.18 1.85
C PHE A 64 23.19 -6.67 2.23
N LYS A 65 23.11 -5.54 2.95
CA LYS A 65 21.83 -4.92 3.28
C LYS A 65 21.05 -4.46 2.04
N GLY A 66 21.72 -3.83 1.07
CA GLY A 66 21.10 -3.44 -0.20
C GLY A 66 20.55 -4.64 -0.97
N ALA A 67 21.33 -5.72 -1.07
CA ALA A 67 20.95 -6.97 -1.70
C ALA A 67 19.79 -7.67 -0.98
N LEU A 68 19.74 -7.60 0.35
CA LEU A 68 18.63 -8.13 1.15
C LEU A 68 17.33 -7.38 0.85
N ILE A 69 17.36 -6.05 0.76
CA ILE A 69 16.19 -5.25 0.37
C ILE A 69 15.77 -5.54 -1.07
N PHE A 70 16.73 -5.68 -1.99
CA PHE A 70 16.46 -6.07 -3.37
C PHE A 70 15.81 -7.46 -3.45
N PHE A 71 16.29 -8.43 -2.66
CA PHE A 71 15.68 -9.76 -2.57
C PHE A 71 14.23 -9.70 -2.08
N VAL A 72 13.96 -8.91 -1.03
CA VAL A 72 12.58 -8.69 -0.53
C VAL A 72 11.71 -8.05 -1.61
N PHE A 73 12.23 -7.07 -2.35
CA PHE A 73 11.49 -6.44 -3.46
C PHE A 73 11.14 -7.45 -4.56
N MET A 74 12.09 -8.30 -4.96
CA MET A 74 11.85 -9.35 -5.95
C MET A 74 10.84 -10.39 -5.46
N TRP A 75 10.88 -10.72 -4.16
CA TRP A 75 9.90 -11.61 -3.55
C TRP A 75 8.49 -11.00 -3.52
N LEU A 76 8.36 -9.72 -3.14
CA LEU A 76 7.10 -8.99 -3.21
C LEU A 76 6.57 -8.91 -4.65
N ARG A 77 7.44 -8.64 -5.63
CA ARG A 77 7.06 -8.64 -7.05
C ARG A 77 6.51 -9.99 -7.52
N ALA A 78 7.05 -11.09 -7.02
CA ALA A 78 6.59 -12.44 -7.36
C ALA A 78 5.25 -12.80 -6.71
N THR A 79 4.93 -12.22 -5.55
CA THR A 79 3.73 -12.55 -4.76
C THR A 79 2.55 -11.61 -4.99
N LEU A 80 2.78 -10.36 -5.39
CA LEU A 80 1.73 -9.35 -5.46
C LEU A 80 0.86 -9.50 -6.72
N PRO A 81 -0.48 -9.54 -6.56
CA PRO A 81 -1.40 -9.52 -7.70
C PRO A 81 -1.33 -8.16 -8.41
N ARG A 82 -1.46 -8.16 -9.74
CA ARG A 82 -1.42 -6.94 -10.57
C ARG A 82 -2.47 -5.93 -10.11
N LEU A 83 -2.03 -4.79 -9.56
CA LEU A 83 -2.90 -3.68 -9.15
C LEU A 83 -3.12 -2.71 -10.33
N ARG A 84 -4.34 -2.16 -10.44
CA ARG A 84 -4.63 -1.11 -11.42
C ARG A 84 -3.98 0.20 -10.99
N ILE A 85 -3.44 0.97 -11.94
CA ILE A 85 -2.76 2.25 -11.70
C ILE A 85 -3.65 3.22 -10.91
N ASP A 86 -4.94 3.28 -11.23
CA ASP A 86 -5.90 4.15 -10.54
C ASP A 86 -6.02 3.82 -9.05
N GLN A 87 -6.00 2.53 -8.69
CA GLN A 87 -6.08 2.10 -7.29
C GLN A 87 -4.80 2.47 -6.55
N LEU A 88 -3.64 2.32 -7.20
CA LEU A 88 -2.35 2.69 -6.63
C LEU A 88 -2.25 4.20 -6.41
N LEU A 89 -2.68 5.01 -7.38
CA LEU A 89 -2.66 6.47 -7.30
C LEU A 89 -3.58 6.97 -6.19
N ASN A 90 -4.79 6.43 -6.12
CA ASN A 90 -5.78 6.80 -5.10
C ASN A 90 -5.27 6.45 -3.69
N PHE A 91 -4.62 5.30 -3.52
CA PHE A 91 -3.97 4.92 -2.26
C PHE A 91 -2.82 5.87 -1.89
N ASN A 92 -1.94 6.19 -2.85
CA ASN A 92 -0.82 7.10 -2.60
C ASN A 92 -1.30 8.48 -2.14
N TRP A 93 -2.24 9.09 -2.87
CA TRP A 93 -2.70 10.44 -2.58
C TRP A 93 -3.61 10.54 -1.36
N LYS A 94 -4.54 9.60 -1.18
CA LYS A 94 -5.51 9.68 -0.06
C LYS A 94 -4.99 9.11 1.25
N PHE A 95 -3.97 8.27 1.20
CA PHE A 95 -3.48 7.59 2.40
C PHE A 95 -1.99 7.83 2.65
N MET A 96 -1.10 7.57 1.69
CA MET A 96 0.35 7.66 1.94
C MET A 96 0.81 9.10 2.21
N VAL A 97 0.42 10.08 1.38
CA VAL A 97 0.80 11.49 1.55
C VAL A 97 0.33 12.09 2.88
N PRO A 98 -0.95 12.00 3.28
CA PRO A 98 -1.37 12.53 4.58
C PRO A 98 -0.70 11.79 5.75
N LEU A 99 -0.46 10.49 5.63
CA LEU A 99 0.20 9.72 6.69
C LEU A 99 1.65 10.17 6.89
N THR A 100 2.42 10.40 5.84
CA THR A 100 3.81 10.88 5.96
C THR A 100 3.87 12.29 6.54
N LEU A 101 2.92 13.17 6.20
CA LEU A 101 2.81 14.50 6.82
C LEU A 101 2.52 14.40 8.32
N VAL A 102 1.62 13.53 8.75
CA VAL A 102 1.32 13.31 10.18
C VAL A 102 2.55 12.81 10.93
N ILE A 103 3.31 11.86 10.36
CA ILE A 103 4.55 11.36 10.96
C ILE A 103 5.57 12.50 11.12
N LEU A 104 5.78 13.28 10.05
CA LEU A 104 6.74 14.39 10.05
C LEU A 104 6.37 15.46 11.09
N LEU A 105 5.10 15.88 11.13
CA LEU A 105 4.62 16.84 12.12
C LEU A 105 4.71 16.30 13.54
N THR A 106 4.41 15.02 13.74
CA THR A 106 4.51 14.41 15.07
C THR A 106 5.95 14.43 15.57
N VAL A 107 6.91 14.02 14.73
CA VAL A 107 8.33 14.04 15.12
C VAL A 107 8.76 15.47 15.48
N ALA A 108 8.43 16.46 14.64
CA ALA A 108 8.80 17.85 14.88
C ALA A 108 8.15 18.44 16.15
N LEU A 109 6.86 18.16 16.38
CA LEU A 109 6.14 18.66 17.54
C LEU A 109 6.59 17.97 18.83
N LEU A 110 6.83 16.66 18.79
CA LEU A 110 7.29 15.89 19.93
C LEU A 110 8.67 16.36 20.39
N ASP A 111 9.56 16.62 19.44
CA ASP A 111 10.86 17.21 19.74
C ASP A 111 10.70 18.57 20.40
N ARG A 112 9.96 19.47 19.75
CA ARG A 112 9.92 20.87 20.19
C ARG A 112 9.11 21.12 21.46
N LEU A 113 8.06 20.33 21.71
CA LEU A 113 7.14 20.55 22.83
C LEU A 113 7.41 19.65 24.03
N VAL A 114 8.06 18.50 23.84
CA VAL A 114 8.24 17.50 24.91
C VAL A 114 9.71 17.26 25.18
N MET A 115 10.50 16.88 24.17
CA MET A 115 11.88 16.45 24.38
C MET A 115 12.78 17.56 24.90
N ASP A 116 12.64 18.78 24.38
CA ASP A 116 13.43 19.94 24.81
C ASP A 116 13.22 20.34 26.28
N PHE A 117 12.07 19.98 26.87
CA PHE A 117 11.70 20.37 28.23
C PHE A 117 12.01 19.30 29.29
N ILE A 118 12.42 18.09 28.89
CA ILE A 118 12.74 17.00 29.81
C ILE A 118 14.26 16.94 30.00
N PRO A 119 14.81 17.46 31.12
CA PRO A 119 16.24 17.40 31.38
C PRO A 119 16.71 15.96 31.54
N GLY A 120 17.75 15.57 30.79
CA GLY A 120 18.34 14.23 30.80
C GLY A 120 18.17 13.44 29.50
N ILE A 121 17.31 13.89 28.59
CA ILE A 121 17.17 13.31 27.25
C ILE A 121 18.11 14.06 26.29
N THR A 122 19.32 13.55 26.10
CA THR A 122 20.27 14.09 25.11
C THR A 122 19.95 13.63 23.69
N GLU A 123 20.46 14.31 22.66
CA GLU A 123 20.23 13.95 21.25
C GLU A 123 20.63 12.51 20.90
N GLY A 124 21.63 11.94 21.58
CA GLY A 124 22.08 10.56 21.40
C GLY A 124 21.42 9.54 22.32
N SER A 125 20.46 9.94 23.15
CA SER A 125 19.82 9.04 24.11
C SER A 125 18.93 8.02 23.39
N TRP A 126 19.19 6.74 23.60
CA TRP A 126 18.35 5.64 23.11
C TRP A 126 16.88 5.81 23.54
N LEU A 127 16.63 6.47 24.68
CA LEU A 127 15.29 6.78 25.17
C LEU A 127 14.53 7.73 24.23
N ARG A 128 15.18 8.77 23.70
CA ARG A 128 14.57 9.67 22.69
C ARG A 128 14.20 8.88 21.45
N ALA A 129 15.14 8.09 20.94
CA ALA A 129 14.92 7.22 19.79
C ALA A 129 13.77 6.22 20.03
N ALA A 130 13.69 5.63 21.24
CA ALA A 130 12.61 4.73 21.63
C ALA A 130 11.25 5.43 21.66
N ILE A 131 11.19 6.67 22.14
CA ILE A 131 9.92 7.44 22.18
C ILE A 131 9.47 7.80 20.76
N HIS A 132 10.36 8.26 19.87
CA HIS A 132 10.00 8.49 18.46
C HIS A 132 9.61 7.21 17.74
N LEU A 133 10.29 6.10 18.02
CA LEU A 133 9.93 4.80 17.48
C LEU A 133 8.52 4.40 17.94
N ALA A 134 8.23 4.55 19.24
CA ALA A 134 6.91 4.25 19.79
C ALA A 134 5.83 5.15 19.19
N SER A 135 6.06 6.46 19.06
CA SER A 135 5.09 7.37 18.43
C SER A 135 4.83 7.01 16.98
N ASN A 136 5.89 6.70 16.21
CA ASN A 136 5.76 6.30 14.80
C ASN A 136 5.04 4.96 14.65
N LEU A 137 5.26 4.00 15.55
CA LEU A 137 4.53 2.74 15.58
C LEU A 137 3.05 2.93 15.91
N ILE A 138 2.71 3.80 16.85
CA ILE A 138 1.32 4.12 17.20
C ILE A 138 0.61 4.75 16.00
N ILE A 139 1.24 5.72 15.33
CA ILE A 139 0.69 6.37 14.13
C ILE A 139 0.56 5.36 12.99
N GLY A 140 1.57 4.53 12.77
CA GLY A 140 1.52 3.45 11.78
C GLY A 140 0.37 2.49 12.05
N PHE A 141 0.18 2.06 13.30
CA PHE A 141 -0.92 1.19 13.69
C PHE A 141 -2.29 1.85 13.50
N ALA A 142 -2.44 3.12 13.91
CA ALA A 142 -3.66 3.89 13.69
C ALA A 142 -3.97 4.05 12.19
N GLY A 143 -2.94 4.32 11.37
CA GLY A 143 -3.05 4.36 9.92
C GLY A 143 -3.52 3.01 9.34
N LEU A 144 -2.91 1.91 9.76
CA LEU A 144 -3.31 0.56 9.33
C LEU A 144 -4.76 0.23 9.73
N GLU A 145 -5.19 0.63 10.91
CA GLU A 145 -6.55 0.42 11.37
C GLU A 145 -7.56 1.26 10.57
N VAL A 146 -7.23 2.52 10.24
CA VAL A 146 -8.03 3.35 9.32
C VAL A 146 -8.12 2.68 7.95
N LEU A 147 -7.00 2.17 7.41
CA LEU A 147 -6.98 1.46 6.13
C LEU A 147 -7.83 0.19 6.18
N ARG A 148 -7.73 -0.60 7.26
CA ARG A 148 -8.52 -1.81 7.48
C ARG A 148 -10.02 -1.49 7.53
N ARG A 149 -10.41 -0.44 8.24
CA ARG A 149 -11.80 0.05 8.30
C ARG A 149 -12.29 0.54 6.95
N ALA A 150 -11.47 1.28 6.21
CA ALA A 150 -11.80 1.72 4.86
C ALA A 150 -12.00 0.54 3.91
N ALA A 151 -11.11 -0.46 3.97
CA ALA A 151 -11.22 -1.69 3.17
C ALA A 151 -12.48 -2.51 3.51
N GLN A 152 -12.83 -2.62 4.79
CA GLN A 152 -14.04 -3.31 5.23
C GLN A 152 -15.32 -2.58 4.78
N ARG A 153 -15.34 -1.24 4.83
CA ARG A 153 -16.47 -0.43 4.35
C ARG A 153 -16.74 -0.65 2.87
N GLN A 154 -15.68 -0.74 2.05
CA GLN A 154 -15.83 -1.03 0.62
C GLN A 154 -16.43 -2.42 0.37
N ARG A 155 -16.02 -3.45 1.12
CA ARG A 155 -16.61 -4.79 1.01
C ARG A 155 -18.10 -4.80 1.38
N LYS A 156 -18.50 -4.11 2.45
CA LYS A 156 -19.90 -4.05 2.88
C LYS A 156 -20.80 -3.33 1.85
N MET A 157 -20.35 -2.21 1.30
CA MET A 157 -21.11 -1.48 0.28
C MET A 157 -21.26 -2.29 -1.01
N HIS A 158 -20.22 -2.99 -1.45
CA HIS A 158 -20.30 -3.84 -2.64
C HIS A 158 -21.35 -4.94 -2.52
N ASN A 159 -21.48 -5.56 -1.34
CA ASN A 159 -22.49 -6.59 -1.11
C ASN A 159 -23.92 -6.02 -1.18
N ILE A 160 -24.19 -4.88 -0.53
CA ILE A 160 -25.53 -4.27 -0.51
C ILE A 160 -25.98 -3.83 -1.92
N THR A 161 -25.06 -3.28 -2.72
CA THR A 161 -25.36 -2.81 -4.08
C THR A 161 -25.31 -3.94 -5.12
N SER A 162 -24.92 -5.17 -4.73
CA SER A 162 -24.82 -6.24 -5.72
C SER A 162 -26.24 -6.64 -6.19
N PRO A 163 -26.51 -6.57 -7.50
CA PRO A 163 -27.83 -6.95 -8.03
C PRO A 163 -28.12 -8.42 -7.78
N VAL A 164 -27.09 -9.27 -7.62
CA VAL A 164 -27.23 -10.68 -7.27
C VAL A 164 -27.83 -10.86 -5.87
N LEU A 165 -27.44 -10.06 -4.87
CA LEU A 165 -28.05 -10.14 -3.54
C LEU A 165 -29.46 -9.54 -3.52
N ALA A 166 -29.69 -8.45 -4.25
CA ALA A 166 -31.02 -7.87 -4.38
C ALA A 166 -32.00 -8.83 -5.09
N VAL A 167 -31.54 -9.59 -6.08
CA VAL A 167 -32.33 -10.64 -6.76
C VAL A 167 -32.51 -11.86 -5.85
N ALA A 168 -31.47 -12.34 -5.17
CA ALA A 168 -31.58 -13.47 -4.24
C ALA A 168 -32.50 -13.18 -3.05
N GLU A 169 -32.54 -11.94 -2.57
CA GLU A 169 -33.48 -11.49 -1.53
C GLU A 169 -34.93 -11.44 -2.05
N ASN A 170 -35.11 -11.11 -3.34
CA ASN A 170 -36.43 -11.06 -3.99
C ASN A 170 -36.95 -12.46 -4.39
N GLU A 171 -36.07 -13.41 -4.75
CA GLU A 171 -36.44 -14.80 -5.05
C GLU A 171 -36.92 -15.59 -3.82
N GLY A 172 -36.59 -15.12 -2.61
CA GLY A 172 -37.07 -15.70 -1.34
C GLY A 172 -38.43 -15.16 -0.87
N GLN A 173 -38.97 -14.12 -1.50
CA GLN A 173 -40.28 -13.59 -1.17
C GLN A 173 -41.33 -14.24 -2.06
N PRO A 174 -42.37 -14.89 -1.51
CA PRO A 174 -43.46 -15.39 -2.34
C PRO A 174 -44.06 -14.19 -3.08
N ILE A 175 -44.05 -14.26 -4.41
CA ILE A 175 -44.73 -13.28 -5.26
C ILE A 175 -46.19 -13.27 -4.79
N ARG A 176 -46.57 -12.24 -4.03
CA ARG A 176 -47.97 -11.96 -3.74
C ARG A 176 -48.54 -11.44 -5.05
N VAL A 177 -48.92 -12.38 -5.92
CA VAL A 177 -49.91 -12.12 -6.95
C VAL A 177 -51.17 -11.78 -6.16
N GLU A 178 -51.38 -10.49 -5.95
CA GLU A 178 -52.68 -9.98 -5.58
C GLU A 178 -53.55 -10.26 -6.80
N PHE A 179 -54.19 -11.43 -6.80
CA PHE A 179 -55.21 -11.77 -7.76
C PHE A 179 -56.36 -10.82 -7.46
N GLU A 180 -56.31 -9.65 -8.08
CA GLU A 180 -57.45 -8.76 -8.17
C GLU A 180 -58.49 -9.52 -9.01
N GLU A 181 -59.44 -10.14 -8.31
CA GLU A 181 -60.66 -10.72 -8.85
C GLU A 181 -61.49 -9.60 -9.49
N GLU A 182 -61.04 -9.06 -10.63
CA GLU A 182 -61.89 -8.24 -11.47
C GLU A 182 -62.64 -9.16 -12.43
N MET A 183 -63.69 -9.77 -11.90
CA MET A 183 -64.71 -10.48 -12.67
C MET A 183 -65.50 -9.46 -13.49
N THR A 184 -64.98 -9.09 -14.67
CA THR A 184 -65.77 -8.40 -15.69
C THR A 184 -66.49 -9.44 -16.56
N PRO A 185 -67.82 -9.33 -16.73
CA PRO A 185 -68.55 -10.29 -17.57
C PRO A 185 -68.20 -10.02 -19.02
N VAL A 186 -67.78 -11.09 -19.71
CA VAL A 186 -67.54 -11.12 -21.15
C VAL A 186 -68.80 -10.68 -21.88
N HIS A 187 -68.80 -9.47 -22.44
CA HIS A 187 -69.84 -9.01 -23.34
C HIS A 187 -69.45 -9.46 -24.75
N ASP A 188 -70.17 -10.49 -25.21
CA ASP A 188 -70.09 -11.01 -26.57
C ASP A 188 -70.56 -9.93 -27.56
N HIS A 189 -69.65 -9.45 -28.40
CA HIS A 189 -69.95 -8.60 -29.54
C HIS A 189 -69.43 -9.27 -30.81
N HIS A 190 -70.28 -10.10 -31.39
CA HIS A 190 -70.23 -10.45 -32.80
C HIS A 190 -70.34 -9.18 -33.65
N GLU A 191 -69.26 -8.78 -34.32
CA GLU A 191 -69.32 -7.92 -35.51
C GLU A 191 -68.88 -8.72 -36.75
N PRO A 192 -69.62 -8.65 -37.88
CA PRO A 192 -69.22 -9.28 -39.12
C PRO A 192 -68.25 -8.40 -39.90
N VAL A 193 -67.15 -9.00 -40.35
CA VAL A 193 -66.14 -8.41 -41.23
C VAL A 193 -66.70 -8.21 -42.64
N PRO A 194 -66.69 -7.00 -43.23
CA PRO A 194 -67.01 -6.82 -44.64
C PRO A 194 -65.74 -7.02 -45.48
N ALA A 195 -65.83 -7.93 -46.45
CA ALA A 195 -64.83 -8.17 -47.47
C ALA A 195 -64.84 -7.07 -48.53
N HIS A 196 -63.68 -6.47 -48.80
CA HIS A 196 -63.29 -5.89 -50.09
C HIS A 196 -61.77 -5.89 -50.23
#